data_AF-A0A5C3Q2V6-F1
#
_entry.id   AF-A0A5C3Q2V6-F1
#
_cell.length_a   1.000
_cell.length_b   1.000
_cell.length_c   1.000
_cell.angle_alpha   90.00
_cell.angle_beta   90.00
_cell.angle_gamma   90.00
#
_symmetry.space_group_name_H-M   'P 1'
#
loop_
_entity.id
_entity.type
_entity.pdbx_description
1 polymer ?
#
loop_
_entity_poly.entity_id
_entity_poly.type
_entity_poly.pdbx_seq_one_letter_code
_entity_poly.pdbx_strand_id
1 'polypeptide(L)'
;MPDLESLYAKLDLPAVPMHTNVTYHSVPIITDPSTGRTISESLDIVRYLDETYPSTPRLIPEGNTMLIHGFAMLFAKQTFGHLVMLIMSECKLNEASLGFYEKTRPAYFGVPTYADLKLTGEARRKEVESLKAGLDGIAKLYEVNGKGEYVMGERLSYADVVVAAMLKWWSLNLPEWEEVKGWNGGRWARALELMDEKYGQVL
;
A
#
# COMPACT_ATOMS: atom_id res chain seq x y z
N MET A 1 -14.73 -8.14 8.67
CA MET A 1 -14.33 -6.77 8.30
C MET A 1 -15.39 -5.80 8.84
N PRO A 2 -15.06 -4.61 9.36
CA PRO A 2 -16.09 -3.66 9.78
C PRO A 2 -16.99 -3.25 8.61
N ASP A 3 -18.23 -2.89 8.91
CA ASP A 3 -19.17 -2.34 7.93
C ASP A 3 -18.74 -0.91 7.55
N LEU A 4 -17.97 -0.81 6.47
CA LEU A 4 -17.47 0.46 5.97
C LEU A 4 -18.57 1.31 5.33
N GLU A 5 -19.64 0.70 4.82
CA GLU A 5 -20.75 1.45 4.22
C GLU A 5 -21.51 2.24 5.28
N SER A 6 -21.92 1.57 6.37
CA SER A 6 -22.52 2.25 7.51
C SER A 6 -21.58 3.27 8.14
N LEU A 7 -20.27 3.00 8.16
CA LEU A 7 -19.29 3.95 8.70
C LEU A 7 -19.17 5.21 7.85
N TYR A 8 -19.06 5.08 6.51
CA TYR A 8 -19.01 6.23 5.60
C TYR A 8 -20.29 7.05 5.67
N ALA A 9 -21.46 6.40 5.69
CA ALA A 9 -22.74 7.08 5.85
C ALA A 9 -22.82 7.85 7.18
N LYS A 10 -22.35 7.25 8.28
CA LYS A 10 -22.33 7.90 9.60
C LYS A 10 -21.39 9.11 9.66
N LEU A 11 -20.27 9.04 8.94
CA LEU A 11 -19.24 10.08 8.92
C LEU A 11 -19.42 11.12 7.81
N ASP A 12 -20.49 11.00 7.00
CA ASP A 12 -20.77 11.85 5.85
C ASP A 12 -19.57 11.95 4.87
N LEU A 13 -18.96 10.79 4.58
CA LEU A 13 -17.80 10.70 3.70
C LEU A 13 -18.20 10.30 2.28
N PRO A 14 -17.58 10.89 1.24
CA PRO A 14 -17.80 10.46 -0.13
C PRO A 14 -17.19 9.08 -0.36
N ALA A 15 -17.87 8.24 -1.15
CA ALA A 15 -17.30 6.98 -1.61
C ALA A 15 -16.12 7.21 -2.58
N VAL A 16 -15.16 6.29 -2.57
CA VAL A 16 -13.91 6.41 -3.33
C VAL A 16 -14.12 5.86 -4.74
N PRO A 17 -13.81 6.62 -5.80
CA PRO A 17 -13.95 6.13 -7.18
C PRO A 17 -12.85 5.11 -7.51
N MET A 18 -13.23 3.91 -7.95
CA MET A 18 -12.31 2.89 -8.49
C MET A 18 -12.19 3.05 -10.01
N HIS A 19 -13.32 3.07 -10.72
CA HIS A 19 -13.46 3.24 -12.17
C HIS A 19 -14.71 4.10 -12.46
N THR A 20 -14.96 4.44 -13.74
CA THR A 20 -16.01 5.40 -14.16
C THR A 20 -17.42 5.16 -13.62
N ASN A 21 -17.75 4.00 -13.05
CA ASN A 21 -19.04 3.71 -12.41
C ASN A 21 -18.94 2.80 -11.17
N VAL A 22 -17.76 2.62 -10.57
CA VAL A 22 -17.57 1.74 -9.41
C VAL A 22 -16.94 2.54 -8.29
N THR A 23 -17.64 2.63 -7.16
CA THR A 23 -17.12 3.24 -5.93
C THR A 23 -16.92 2.18 -4.85
N TYR A 24 -16.03 2.45 -3.91
CA TYR A 24 -15.81 1.61 -2.74
C TYR A 24 -15.58 2.46 -1.49
N HIS A 25 -15.78 1.85 -0.33
CA HIS A 25 -15.44 2.42 0.96
C HIS A 25 -14.11 1.84 1.41
N SER A 26 -13.19 2.70 1.85
CA SER A 26 -11.79 2.38 2.12
C SER A 26 -11.38 2.79 3.53
N VAL A 27 -10.20 2.36 3.93
CA VAL A 27 -9.49 2.92 5.09
C VAL A 27 -8.07 3.26 4.61
N PRO A 28 -7.36 4.20 5.24
CA PRO A 28 -7.65 4.86 6.52
C PRO A 28 -8.66 6.01 6.45
N ILE A 29 -9.30 6.26 7.60
CA ILE A 29 -10.10 7.44 7.91
C ILE A 29 -9.57 7.98 9.24
N ILE A 30 -9.39 9.30 9.36
CA ILE A 30 -9.08 9.95 10.62
C ILE A 30 -10.16 10.97 10.98
N THR A 31 -10.43 11.11 12.27
CA THR A 31 -11.13 12.27 12.82
C THR A 31 -10.16 12.98 13.75
N ASP A 32 -9.83 14.22 13.43
CA ASP A 32 -8.93 15.04 14.24
C ASP A 32 -9.74 15.80 15.30
N PRO A 33 -9.61 15.46 16.59
CA PRO A 33 -10.39 16.10 17.64
C PRO A 33 -10.03 17.58 17.85
N SER A 34 -8.85 18.03 17.42
CA SER A 34 -8.43 19.43 17.59
C SER A 34 -9.13 20.38 16.61
N THR A 35 -9.51 19.89 15.43
CA THR A 35 -10.20 20.68 14.39
C THR A 35 -11.63 20.22 14.15
N GLY A 36 -12.01 19.04 14.65
CA GLY A 36 -13.29 18.38 14.38
C GLY A 36 -13.42 17.83 12.96
N ARG A 37 -12.37 17.88 12.13
CA ARG A 37 -12.43 17.42 10.75
C ARG A 37 -12.28 15.90 10.65
N THR A 38 -13.10 15.29 9.80
CA THR A 38 -12.96 13.89 9.39
C THR A 38 -12.46 13.85 7.95
N ILE A 39 -11.40 13.07 7.72
CA ILE A 39 -10.71 12.97 6.42
C ILE A 39 -10.55 11.48 6.09
N SER A 40 -10.81 11.12 4.83
CA SER A 40 -10.54 9.80 4.27
C SER A 40 -9.51 9.93 3.14
N GLU A 41 -9.03 8.80 2.62
CA GLU A 41 -7.97 8.70 1.62
C GLU A 41 -6.57 9.09 2.13
N SER A 42 -5.62 8.19 2.00
CA SER A 42 -4.29 8.34 2.62
C SER A 42 -3.51 9.57 2.14
N LEU A 43 -3.64 9.95 0.86
CA LEU A 43 -2.99 11.15 0.32
C LEU A 43 -3.59 12.44 0.91
N ASP A 44 -4.91 12.50 1.00
CA ASP A 44 -5.61 13.69 1.50
C ASP A 44 -5.45 13.83 3.01
N ILE A 45 -5.39 12.71 3.74
CA ILE A 45 -4.98 12.67 5.15
C ILE A 45 -3.58 13.28 5.32
N VAL A 46 -2.60 12.85 4.53
CA VAL A 46 -1.22 13.36 4.67
C VAL A 46 -1.11 14.84 4.31
N ARG A 47 -1.82 15.31 3.27
CA ARG A 47 -1.91 16.74 2.95
C ARG A 47 -2.52 17.54 4.09
N TYR A 48 -3.64 17.06 4.63
CA TYR A 48 -4.29 17.68 5.78
C TYR A 48 -3.34 17.79 6.97
N LEU A 49 -2.59 16.73 7.28
CA LEU A 49 -1.63 16.72 8.39
C LEU A 49 -0.45 17.68 8.14
N ASP A 50 0.13 17.69 6.94
CA ASP A 50 1.23 18.59 6.55
C ASP A 50 0.84 20.07 6.60
N GLU A 51 -0.43 20.39 6.34
CA GLU A 51 -1.00 21.75 6.40
C GLU A 51 -1.38 22.15 7.82
N THR A 52 -2.03 21.26 8.57
CA THR A 52 -2.58 21.55 9.91
C THR A 52 -1.48 21.57 10.97
N TYR A 53 -0.42 20.78 10.80
CA TYR A 53 0.66 20.61 11.76
C TYR A 53 2.04 20.95 11.16
N PRO A 54 2.28 22.23 10.78
CA PRO A 54 3.49 22.63 10.05
C PRO A 54 4.79 22.53 10.87
N SER A 55 4.70 22.34 12.19
CA SER A 55 5.85 22.08 13.06
C SER A 55 6.38 20.64 12.96
N THR A 56 5.65 19.74 12.28
CA THR A 56 6.05 18.34 12.07
C THR A 56 6.82 18.18 10.76
N PRO A 57 7.61 17.10 10.58
CA PRO A 57 8.30 16.84 9.32
C PRO A 57 7.31 16.66 8.15
N ARG A 58 7.39 17.55 7.16
CA ARG A 58 6.53 17.54 5.97
C ARG A 58 6.85 16.40 5.01
N LEU A 59 5.86 15.56 4.71
CA LEU A 59 5.96 14.40 3.81
C LEU A 59 5.70 14.74 2.34
N ILE A 60 4.99 15.83 2.06
CA ILE A 60 4.71 16.33 0.71
C ILE A 60 5.20 17.78 0.63
N PRO A 61 6.47 18.00 0.24
CA PRO A 61 7.00 19.33 0.00
C PRO A 61 6.19 20.06 -1.08
N GLU A 62 6.11 21.39 -0.95
CA GLU A 62 5.39 22.23 -1.91
C GLU A 62 5.89 21.98 -3.35
N GLY A 63 4.96 21.95 -4.31
CA GLY A 63 5.25 21.69 -5.72
C GLY A 63 5.60 20.24 -6.09
N ASN A 64 5.73 19.32 -5.13
CA ASN A 64 6.19 17.93 -5.38
C ASN A 64 5.06 16.89 -5.39
N THR A 65 3.85 17.29 -5.07
CA THR A 65 2.68 16.40 -4.92
C THR A 65 2.50 15.42 -6.08
N MET A 66 2.57 15.91 -7.32
CA MET A 66 2.41 15.08 -8.52
C MET A 66 3.52 14.02 -8.64
N LEU A 67 4.77 14.40 -8.37
CA LEU A 67 5.91 13.50 -8.53
C LEU A 67 5.89 12.41 -7.45
N ILE A 68 5.65 12.79 -6.20
CA ILE A 68 5.60 11.87 -5.06
C ILE A 68 4.42 10.91 -5.21
N HIS A 69 3.22 11.43 -5.50
CA HIS A 69 2.06 10.59 -5.72
C HIS A 69 2.21 9.72 -6.98
N GLY A 70 2.78 10.27 -8.06
CA GLY A 70 3.05 9.52 -9.28
C GLY A 70 4.00 8.34 -9.05
N PHE A 71 5.05 8.52 -8.24
CA PHE A 71 5.92 7.42 -7.84
C PHE A 71 5.17 6.39 -7.00
N ALA A 72 4.40 6.81 -6.00
CA ALA A 72 3.62 5.90 -5.15
C ALA A 72 2.64 5.05 -5.99
N MET A 73 1.96 5.68 -6.96
CA MET A 73 1.07 5.00 -7.89
C MET A 73 1.82 4.06 -8.84
N LEU A 74 3.02 4.43 -9.28
CA LEU A 74 3.87 3.56 -10.09
C LEU A 74 4.32 2.33 -9.28
N PHE A 75 4.79 2.52 -8.05
CA PHE A 75 5.17 1.44 -7.16
C PHE A 75 4.01 0.47 -6.92
N ALA A 76 2.83 1.00 -6.57
CA ALA A 76 1.63 0.20 -6.42
C ALA A 76 1.29 -0.54 -7.72
N LYS A 77 1.28 0.14 -8.88
CA LYS A 77 0.97 -0.50 -10.16
C LYS A 77 1.93 -1.66 -10.50
N GLN A 78 3.22 -1.50 -10.24
CA GLN A 78 4.24 -2.52 -10.56
C GLN A 78 4.23 -3.73 -9.62
N THR A 79 3.64 -3.60 -8.43
CA THR A 79 3.73 -4.62 -7.38
C THR A 79 2.38 -5.20 -6.98
N PHE A 80 1.33 -4.39 -6.95
CA PHE A 80 0.06 -4.69 -6.29
C PHE A 80 -0.69 -5.87 -6.94
N GLY A 81 -0.76 -5.96 -8.27
CA GLY A 81 -1.48 -7.04 -8.95
C GLY A 81 -0.95 -8.43 -8.57
N HIS A 82 0.35 -8.63 -8.74
CA HIS A 82 1.03 -9.89 -8.42
C HIS A 82 1.03 -10.19 -6.92
N LEU A 83 1.34 -9.17 -6.12
CA LEU A 83 1.36 -9.26 -4.67
C LEU A 83 0.02 -9.74 -4.11
N VAL A 84 -1.08 -9.10 -4.53
CA VAL A 84 -2.36 -9.38 -3.89
C VAL A 84 -2.82 -10.78 -4.25
N MET A 85 -2.56 -11.27 -5.46
CA MET A 85 -2.79 -12.69 -5.78
C MET A 85 -1.97 -13.63 -4.87
N LEU A 86 -0.69 -13.34 -4.65
CA LEU A 86 0.18 -14.13 -3.78
C LEU A 86 -0.28 -14.16 -2.32
N ILE A 87 -0.70 -13.01 -1.78
CA ILE A 87 -1.22 -12.88 -0.42
C ILE A 87 -2.59 -13.54 -0.31
N MET A 88 -3.49 -13.30 -1.26
CA MET A 88 -4.84 -13.86 -1.24
C MET A 88 -4.82 -15.39 -1.35
N SER A 89 -3.88 -15.97 -2.10
CA SER A 89 -3.63 -17.41 -2.18
C SER A 89 -3.40 -18.05 -0.79
N GLU A 90 -2.78 -17.32 0.14
CA GLU A 90 -2.46 -17.80 1.49
C GLU A 90 -3.37 -17.24 2.58
N CYS A 91 -4.29 -16.35 2.21
CA CYS A 91 -5.08 -15.59 3.17
C CYS A 91 -6.05 -16.51 3.92
N LYS A 92 -5.85 -16.62 5.24
CA LYS A 92 -6.78 -17.26 6.16
C LYS A 92 -7.79 -16.23 6.65
N LEU A 93 -8.95 -16.20 6.01
CA LEU A 93 -10.03 -15.31 6.41
C LEU A 93 -10.76 -15.84 7.64
N ASN A 94 -11.18 -14.93 8.52
CA ASN A 94 -12.16 -15.29 9.55
C ASN A 94 -13.56 -15.45 8.92
N GLU A 95 -14.43 -16.21 9.59
CA GLU A 95 -15.79 -16.50 9.10
C GLU A 95 -16.57 -15.22 8.76
N ALA A 96 -16.43 -14.18 9.57
CA ALA A 96 -17.09 -12.89 9.38
C ALA A 96 -16.65 -12.14 8.11
N SER A 97 -15.49 -12.46 7.53
CA SER A 97 -14.99 -11.80 6.31
C SER A 97 -15.07 -12.70 5.09
N LEU A 98 -15.27 -14.01 5.26
CA LEU A 98 -15.24 -15.00 4.18
C LEU A 98 -16.23 -14.65 3.06
N GLY A 99 -17.52 -14.49 3.39
CA GLY A 99 -18.55 -14.23 2.38
C GLY A 99 -18.34 -12.92 1.60
N PHE A 100 -17.80 -11.88 2.25
CA PHE A 100 -17.44 -10.64 1.56
C PHE A 100 -16.32 -10.86 0.55
N TYR A 101 -15.26 -11.58 0.95
CA TYR A 101 -14.10 -11.81 0.10
C TYR A 101 -14.40 -12.77 -1.06
N GLU A 102 -15.12 -13.86 -0.79
CA GLU A 102 -15.56 -14.81 -1.83
C GLU A 102 -16.40 -14.14 -2.91
N LYS A 103 -17.25 -13.18 -2.52
CA LYS A 103 -18.09 -12.42 -3.45
C LYS A 103 -17.29 -11.41 -4.29
N THR A 104 -16.31 -10.75 -3.69
CA THR A 104 -15.70 -9.54 -4.28
C THR A 104 -14.36 -9.78 -4.97
N ARG A 105 -13.53 -10.70 -4.46
CA ARG A 105 -12.16 -10.90 -4.98
C ARG A 105 -12.12 -11.56 -6.36
N PRO A 106 -13.00 -12.49 -6.74
CA PRO A 106 -12.99 -13.04 -8.10
C PRO A 106 -13.18 -11.95 -9.16
N ALA A 107 -14.17 -11.08 -8.96
CA ALA A 107 -14.40 -9.93 -9.84
C ALA A 107 -13.22 -8.94 -9.84
N TYR A 108 -12.60 -8.72 -8.68
CA TYR A 108 -11.45 -7.82 -8.57
C TYR A 108 -10.21 -8.33 -9.33
N PHE A 109 -9.94 -9.65 -9.30
CA PHE A 109 -8.79 -10.26 -9.98
C PHE A 109 -9.11 -10.80 -11.38
N GLY A 110 -10.36 -10.71 -11.82
CA GLY A 110 -10.77 -11.24 -13.11
C GLY A 110 -10.72 -12.76 -13.20
N VAL A 111 -10.93 -13.47 -12.08
CA VAL A 111 -10.99 -14.94 -12.03
C VAL A 111 -12.42 -15.42 -11.78
N PRO A 112 -12.80 -16.65 -12.18
CA PRO A 112 -14.17 -17.12 -12.05
C PRO A 112 -14.64 -17.30 -10.60
N THR A 113 -13.81 -17.88 -9.74
CA THR A 113 -14.16 -18.20 -8.36
C THR A 113 -13.04 -17.83 -7.39
N TYR A 114 -13.37 -17.77 -6.09
CA TYR A 114 -12.36 -17.48 -5.06
C TYR A 114 -11.30 -18.58 -4.95
N ALA A 115 -11.68 -19.84 -5.22
CA ALA A 115 -10.75 -20.96 -5.22
C ALA A 115 -9.66 -20.83 -6.31
N ASP A 116 -9.98 -20.16 -7.43
CA ASP A 116 -9.03 -19.91 -8.53
C ASP A 116 -7.91 -18.91 -8.15
N LEU A 117 -8.02 -18.25 -6.99
CA LEU A 117 -6.96 -17.41 -6.43
C LEU A 117 -5.86 -18.23 -5.77
N LYS A 118 -6.07 -19.54 -5.53
CA LYS A 118 -5.06 -20.39 -4.90
C LYS A 118 -3.95 -20.69 -5.90
N LEU A 119 -2.75 -20.20 -5.60
CA LEU A 119 -1.55 -20.43 -6.39
C LEU A 119 -0.69 -21.51 -5.74
N THR A 120 -0.27 -22.50 -6.53
CA THR A 120 0.66 -23.55 -6.08
C THR A 120 1.74 -23.81 -7.12
N GLY A 121 2.88 -24.37 -6.69
CA GLY A 121 3.98 -24.77 -7.56
C GLY A 121 4.45 -23.68 -8.51
N GLU A 122 4.51 -24.01 -9.80
CA GLU A 122 4.98 -23.12 -10.88
C GLU A 122 4.14 -21.84 -11.02
N ALA A 123 2.83 -21.93 -10.85
CA ALA A 123 1.94 -20.76 -10.96
C ALA A 123 2.27 -19.72 -9.87
N ARG A 124 2.50 -20.18 -8.63
CA ARG A 124 2.96 -19.30 -7.55
C ARG A 124 4.34 -18.72 -7.86
N ARG A 125 5.28 -19.56 -8.32
CA ARG A 125 6.63 -19.10 -8.59
C ARG A 125 6.66 -17.98 -9.64
N LYS A 126 5.87 -18.11 -10.71
CA LYS A 126 5.73 -17.11 -11.78
C LYS A 126 5.25 -15.75 -11.27
N GLU A 127 4.29 -15.73 -10.35
CA GLU A 127 3.81 -14.48 -9.75
C GLU A 127 4.87 -13.82 -8.88
N VAL A 128 5.68 -14.59 -8.15
CA VAL A 128 6.81 -14.03 -7.38
C VAL A 128 7.92 -13.52 -8.29
N GLU A 129 8.22 -14.20 -9.40
CA GLU A 129 9.16 -13.69 -10.41
C GLU A 129 8.66 -12.38 -11.04
N SER A 130 7.35 -12.26 -11.25
CA SER A 130 6.73 -11.03 -11.76
C SER A 130 6.79 -9.90 -10.74
N LEU A 131 6.54 -10.19 -9.45
CA LEU A 131 6.75 -9.24 -8.35
C LEU A 131 8.21 -8.77 -8.30
N LYS A 132 9.18 -9.71 -8.43
CA LYS A 132 10.61 -9.37 -8.48
C LYS A 132 10.92 -8.46 -9.66
N ALA A 133 10.40 -8.75 -10.86
CA ALA A 133 10.62 -7.92 -12.04
C ALA A 133 10.08 -6.49 -11.86
N GLY A 134 8.90 -6.34 -11.24
CA GLY A 134 8.34 -5.04 -10.87
C GLY A 134 9.26 -4.26 -9.93
N LEU A 135 9.77 -4.92 -8.88
CA LEU A 135 10.73 -4.33 -7.94
C LEU A 135 12.06 -3.99 -8.60
N ASP A 136 12.61 -4.85 -9.47
CA ASP A 136 13.82 -4.57 -10.25
C ASP A 136 13.66 -3.28 -11.07
N GLY A 137 12.47 -3.05 -11.65
CA GLY A 137 12.14 -1.81 -12.35
C GLY A 137 12.15 -0.58 -11.44
N ILE A 138 11.55 -0.68 -10.24
CA ILE A 138 11.54 0.41 -9.26
C ILE A 138 12.94 0.68 -8.70
N ALA A 139 13.74 -0.36 -8.43
CA ALA A 139 15.10 -0.21 -7.90
C ALA A 139 15.96 0.67 -8.83
N LYS A 140 15.85 0.48 -10.15
CA LYS A 140 16.52 1.33 -11.14
C LYS A 140 16.12 2.80 -11.06
N LEU A 141 14.88 3.11 -10.67
CA LEU A 141 14.45 4.51 -10.49
C LEU A 141 15.14 5.15 -9.29
N TYR A 142 15.40 4.40 -8.22
CA TYR A 142 16.15 4.91 -7.08
C TYR A 142 17.62 5.17 -7.43
N GLU A 143 18.22 4.41 -8.33
CA GLU A 143 19.59 4.65 -8.81
C GLU A 143 19.72 6.02 -9.51
N VAL A 144 18.64 6.53 -10.11
CA VAL A 144 18.60 7.88 -10.73
C VAL A 144 18.75 8.99 -9.68
N ASN A 145 18.32 8.76 -8.44
CA ASN A 145 18.36 9.75 -7.37
C ASN A 145 19.79 10.09 -6.90
N GLY A 146 20.77 9.24 -7.26
CA GLY A 146 22.15 9.39 -6.81
C GLY A 146 22.32 8.99 -5.35
N LYS A 147 22.31 9.96 -4.43
CA LYS A 147 22.54 9.72 -2.99
C LYS A 147 21.23 9.66 -2.21
N GLY A 148 21.23 8.84 -1.17
CA GLY A 148 20.12 8.69 -0.22
C GLY A 148 19.20 7.52 -0.56
N GLU A 149 18.50 7.04 0.46
CA GLU A 149 17.68 5.81 0.37
C GLU A 149 16.19 6.09 0.09
N TYR A 150 15.75 7.36 0.19
CA TYR A 150 14.37 7.78 -0.01
C TYR A 150 14.08 8.21 -1.45
N VAL A 151 12.81 8.33 -1.80
CA VAL A 151 12.34 8.78 -3.13
C VAL A 151 12.79 10.21 -3.42
N MET A 152 12.98 11.03 -2.40
CA MET A 152 13.55 12.38 -2.52
C MET A 152 15.01 12.44 -2.03
N GLY A 153 15.76 11.36 -2.20
CA GLY A 153 17.17 11.24 -1.84
C GLY A 153 17.34 11.04 -0.35
N GLU A 154 17.80 12.08 0.35
CA GLU A 154 18.00 12.04 1.80
C GLU A 154 16.74 12.44 2.59
N ARG A 155 15.69 12.90 1.89
CA ARG A 155 14.44 13.37 2.51
C ARG A 155 13.34 12.33 2.40
N LEU A 156 12.77 11.96 3.56
CA LEU A 156 11.56 11.15 3.65
C LEU A 156 10.37 11.86 2.99
N SER A 157 9.58 11.11 2.22
CA SER A 157 8.36 11.60 1.57
C SER A 157 7.17 10.65 1.76
N TYR A 158 5.97 11.10 1.38
CA TYR A 158 4.78 10.24 1.36
C TYR A 158 4.97 8.96 0.53
N ALA A 159 5.76 9.02 -0.55
CA ALA A 159 6.02 7.84 -1.38
C ALA A 159 6.77 6.75 -0.62
N ASP A 160 7.73 7.14 0.22
CA ASP A 160 8.49 6.21 1.07
C ASP A 160 7.58 5.57 2.14
N VAL A 161 6.63 6.35 2.68
CA VAL A 161 5.61 5.84 3.60
C VAL A 161 4.74 4.78 2.91
N VAL A 162 4.32 5.00 1.66
CA VAL A 162 3.56 4.01 0.89
C VAL A 162 4.38 2.75 0.63
N VAL A 163 5.65 2.89 0.21
CA VAL A 163 6.55 1.75 -0.01
C VAL A 163 6.70 0.93 1.27
N ALA A 164 7.01 1.57 2.40
CA ALA A 164 7.19 0.89 3.67
C ALA A 164 5.90 0.26 4.19
N ALA A 165 4.75 0.93 4.09
CA ALA A 165 3.46 0.36 4.49
C ALA A 165 3.14 -0.91 3.69
N MET A 166 3.40 -0.91 2.37
CA MET A 166 3.26 -2.10 1.55
C MET A 166 4.25 -3.18 1.97
N LEU A 167 5.55 -2.88 2.09
CA LEU A 167 6.56 -3.85 2.51
C LEU A 167 6.26 -4.46 3.88
N LYS A 168 5.74 -3.68 4.82
CA LYS A 168 5.29 -4.17 6.13
C LYS A 168 4.15 -5.18 5.96
N TRP A 169 3.16 -4.85 5.14
CA TRP A 169 2.07 -5.78 4.83
C TRP A 169 2.60 -7.08 4.22
N TRP A 170 3.60 -7.01 3.34
CA TRP A 170 4.22 -8.19 2.72
C TRP A 170 4.97 -9.02 3.76
N SER A 171 5.75 -8.39 4.63
CA SER A 171 6.50 -9.10 5.68
C SER A 171 5.62 -9.94 6.61
N LEU A 172 4.34 -9.55 6.75
CA LEU A 172 3.38 -10.23 7.61
C LEU A 172 2.61 -11.33 6.87
N ASN A 173 2.54 -11.29 5.54
CA ASN A 173 1.59 -12.11 4.77
C ASN A 173 2.21 -12.88 3.60
N LEU A 174 3.44 -12.57 3.21
CA LEU A 174 4.12 -13.20 2.08
C LEU A 174 5.14 -14.24 2.60
N PRO A 175 4.94 -15.55 2.34
CA PRO A 175 5.91 -16.59 2.69
C PRO A 175 7.32 -16.33 2.14
N GLU A 176 7.41 -15.73 0.96
CA GLU A 176 8.67 -15.41 0.27
C GLU A 176 9.36 -14.15 0.78
N TRP A 177 8.89 -13.55 1.87
CA TRP A 177 9.48 -12.32 2.41
C TRP A 177 11.00 -12.42 2.62
N GLU A 178 11.50 -13.58 3.07
CA GLU A 178 12.95 -13.82 3.22
C GLU A 178 13.72 -13.71 1.89
N GLU A 179 13.12 -14.12 0.77
CA GLU A 179 13.71 -13.92 -0.56
C GLU A 179 13.69 -12.44 -0.96
N VAL A 180 12.55 -11.77 -0.73
CA VAL A 180 12.36 -10.34 -1.07
C VAL A 180 13.41 -9.47 -0.37
N LYS A 181 13.74 -9.78 0.88
CA LYS A 181 14.80 -9.08 1.63
C LYS A 181 16.17 -9.16 0.94
N GLY A 182 16.46 -10.22 0.18
CA GLY A 182 17.72 -10.37 -0.55
C GLY A 182 17.76 -9.66 -1.90
N TRP A 183 16.62 -9.24 -2.44
CA TRP A 183 16.55 -8.66 -3.78
C TRP A 183 17.14 -7.23 -3.84
N ASN A 184 17.62 -6.86 -5.03
CA ASN A 184 18.19 -5.55 -5.33
C ASN A 184 19.25 -5.12 -4.31
N GLY A 185 20.11 -6.06 -3.89
CA GLY A 185 21.18 -5.80 -2.93
C GLY A 185 20.66 -5.44 -1.54
N GLY A 186 19.54 -6.01 -1.10
CA GLY A 186 18.96 -5.75 0.22
C GLY A 186 18.09 -4.50 0.31
N ARG A 187 17.75 -3.90 -0.84
CA ARG A 187 17.09 -2.59 -0.88
C ARG A 187 15.79 -2.56 -0.09
N TRP A 188 14.93 -3.55 -0.28
CA TRP A 188 13.58 -3.57 0.27
C TRP A 188 13.57 -3.85 1.77
N ALA A 189 14.52 -4.64 2.26
CA ALA A 189 14.75 -4.80 3.69
C ALA A 189 15.11 -3.45 4.33
N ARG A 190 16.10 -2.73 3.78
CA ARG A 190 16.49 -1.41 4.27
C ARG A 190 15.36 -0.38 4.21
N ALA A 191 14.58 -0.38 3.12
CA ALA A 191 13.45 0.54 2.98
C ALA A 191 12.40 0.35 4.10
N LEU A 192 12.17 -0.90 4.51
CA LEU A 192 11.30 -1.18 5.65
C LEU A 192 11.96 -0.81 6.98
N GLU A 193 13.23 -1.18 7.19
CA GLU A 193 13.99 -0.89 8.41
C GLU A 193 14.07 0.61 8.72
N LEU A 194 14.35 1.44 7.71
CA LEU A 194 14.40 2.91 7.82
C LEU A 194 13.11 3.51 8.41
N MET A 195 11.98 2.86 8.17
CA MET A 195 10.68 3.29 8.66
C MET A 195 10.31 2.62 9.97
N ASP A 196 10.57 1.32 10.12
CA ASP A 196 10.20 0.57 11.32
C ASP A 196 10.99 1.04 12.56
N GLU A 197 12.28 1.31 12.43
CA GLU A 197 13.13 1.76 13.56
C GLU A 197 12.64 3.06 14.19
N LYS A 198 12.09 3.96 13.38
CA LYS A 198 11.72 5.32 13.81
C LYS A 198 10.21 5.52 13.96
N TYR A 199 9.40 4.79 13.19
CA TYR A 199 7.96 5.04 13.04
C TYR A 199 7.09 3.78 13.14
N GLY A 200 7.68 2.57 13.19
CA GLY A 200 6.96 1.29 13.14
C GLY A 200 6.32 0.82 14.46
N GLN A 201 6.25 1.68 15.47
CA GLN A 201 5.65 1.32 16.75
C GLN A 201 4.13 1.22 16.62
N VAL A 202 3.59 0.04 16.94
CA VAL A 202 2.17 -0.15 17.20
C VAL A 202 1.99 0.02 18.71
N LEU A 203 1.26 1.08 19.11
CA LEU A 203 0.93 1.35 20.51
C LEU A 203 -0.14 0.37 21.04
#